data_AF-A0A9D1YEG1-F1
#
_entry.id   AF-A0A9D1YEG1-F1
#
_cell.length_a   1.000
_cell.length_b   1.000
_cell.length_c   1.000
_cell.angle_alpha   90.00
_cell.angle_beta   90.00
_cell.angle_gamma   90.00
#
_symmetry.space_group_name_H-M   'P 1'
#
loop_
_entity.id
_entity.type
_entity.pdbx_description
1 polymer ?
#
loop_
_entity_poly.entity_id
_entity_poly.type
_entity_poly.pdbx_seq_one_letter_code
_entity_poly.pdbx_strand_id
1 'polypeptide(L)'
;MKQSQELVRQRMVRWGLGADPQVRMLDLASEVGELAKEVLKSTDYGAKPFAPSPCLEEELGDCFFSLLCLSQALGIDGETALGKALEKYEMRYLGSGGIGHQTP
;
A
#
# COMPACT_ATOMS: atom_id res chain seq x y z
N MET A 1 -11.66 5.50 -2.92
CA MET A 1 -10.62 4.72 -3.63
C MET A 1 -10.88 4.69 -5.14
N LYS A 2 -12.15 4.56 -5.57
CA LYS A 2 -12.55 4.56 -6.98
C LYS A 2 -12.00 5.72 -7.81
N GLN A 3 -12.05 6.96 -7.30
CA GLN A 3 -11.51 8.12 -8.02
C GLN A 3 -9.99 8.02 -8.25
N SER A 4 -9.23 7.61 -7.22
CA SER A 4 -7.78 7.44 -7.31
C SER A 4 -7.41 6.31 -8.28
N GLN A 5 -8.14 5.20 -8.22
CA GLN A 5 -7.92 4.06 -9.10
C GLN A 5 -8.20 4.40 -10.58
N GLU A 6 -9.27 5.16 -10.85
CA GLU A 6 -9.59 5.65 -12.20
C GLU A 6 -8.54 6.67 -12.69
N LEU A 7 -8.07 7.56 -11.81
CA LEU A 7 -6.98 8.47 -12.14
C LEU A 7 -5.72 7.69 -12.54
N VAL A 8 -5.31 6.69 -11.75
CA VAL A 8 -4.15 5.85 -12.06
C VAL A 8 -4.34 5.11 -13.38
N ARG A 9 -5.53 4.55 -13.64
CA ARG A 9 -5.84 3.91 -14.93
C ARG A 9 -5.61 4.86 -16.10
N GLN A 10 -6.11 6.10 -16.01
CA GLN A 10 -5.91 7.11 -17.05
C GLN A 10 -4.42 7.48 -17.22
N ARG A 11 -3.67 7.57 -16.11
CA ARG A 11 -2.23 7.84 -16.15
C ARG A 11 -1.44 6.70 -16.78
N MET A 12 -1.75 5.45 -16.44
CA MET A 12 -1.14 4.26 -17.03
C MET A 12 -1.30 4.26 -18.56
N VAL A 13 -2.51 4.53 -19.05
CA VAL A 13 -2.78 4.65 -20.50
C VAL A 13 -1.98 5.80 -21.11
N ARG A 14 -2.02 6.98 -20.49
CA ARG A 14 -1.32 8.18 -20.98
C ARG A 14 0.20 8.00 -21.06
N TRP A 15 0.79 7.26 -20.12
CA TRP A 15 2.22 7.05 -20.02
C TRP A 15 2.70 5.74 -20.67
N GLY A 16 1.80 4.93 -21.22
CA GLY A 16 2.14 3.65 -21.84
C GLY A 16 2.70 2.63 -20.85
N LEU A 17 2.21 2.66 -19.61
CA LEU A 17 2.66 1.76 -18.55
C LEU A 17 2.19 0.32 -18.82
N GLY A 18 3.12 -0.64 -18.73
CA GLY A 18 2.81 -2.07 -18.85
C GLY A 18 1.81 -2.54 -17.79
N ALA A 19 1.02 -3.56 -18.13
CA ALA A 19 -0.05 -4.08 -17.27
C ALA A 19 0.14 -5.56 -16.91
N ASP A 20 1.35 -6.11 -17.07
CA ASP A 20 1.65 -7.49 -16.68
C ASP A 20 1.56 -7.65 -15.16
N PRO A 21 0.63 -8.48 -14.64
CA PRO A 21 0.41 -8.55 -13.19
C PRO A 21 1.64 -9.02 -12.42
N GLN A 22 2.43 -9.94 -12.98
CA GLN A 22 3.68 -10.41 -12.35
C GLN A 22 4.71 -9.29 -12.18
N VAL A 23 4.81 -8.38 -13.15
CA VAL A 23 5.75 -7.25 -13.09
C VAL A 23 5.23 -6.23 -12.08
N ARG A 24 3.93 -5.91 -12.13
CA ARG A 24 3.31 -4.98 -11.17
C ARG A 24 3.35 -5.46 -9.73
N MET A 25 3.31 -6.77 -9.51
CA MET A 25 3.51 -7.35 -8.19
C MET A 25 4.94 -7.14 -7.69
N LEU A 26 5.94 -7.28 -8.57
CA LEU A 26 7.34 -7.00 -8.23
C LEU A 26 7.59 -5.51 -8.01
N ASP A 27 6.97 -4.63 -8.80
CA ASP A 27 7.01 -3.17 -8.58
C ASP A 27 6.49 -2.83 -7.19
N LEU A 28 5.31 -3.33 -6.81
CA LEU A 28 4.75 -3.11 -5.47
C LEU A 28 5.69 -3.63 -4.36
N ALA A 29 6.31 -4.80 -4.56
CA ALA A 29 7.27 -5.33 -3.59
C ALA A 29 8.51 -4.44 -3.46
N SER A 30 8.96 -3.83 -4.56
CA SER A 30 10.05 -2.86 -4.57
C SER A 30 9.70 -1.62 -3.75
N GLU A 31 8.56 -0.97 -4.02
CA GLU A 31 8.16 0.26 -3.31
C GLU A 31 7.98 0.01 -1.80
N VAL A 32 7.41 -1.15 -1.43
CA VAL A 32 7.28 -1.52 -0.01
C VAL A 32 8.66 -1.68 0.64
N GLY A 33 9.66 -2.15 -0.10
CA GLY A 33 11.05 -2.24 0.36
C GLY A 33 11.68 -0.85 0.56
N GLU A 34 11.41 0.10 -0.32
CA GLU A 34 11.88 1.49 -0.20
C GLU A 34 11.24 2.20 1.00
N LEU A 35 9.92 2.06 1.18
CA LEU A 35 9.21 2.54 2.37
C LEU A 35 9.78 1.92 3.66
N ALA A 36 10.04 0.61 3.68
CA ALA A 36 10.63 -0.06 4.83
C ALA A 36 12.03 0.48 5.15
N LYS A 37 12.83 0.76 4.12
CA LYS A 37 14.16 1.37 4.26
C LYS A 37 14.06 2.79 4.84
N GLU A 38 13.06 3.57 4.45
CA GLU A 38 12.87 4.91 4.97
C GLU A 38 12.43 4.90 6.45
N VAL A 39 11.57 3.96 6.85
CA VAL A 39 11.27 3.70 8.27
C VAL A 39 12.53 3.31 9.05
N LEU A 40 13.40 2.49 8.47
CA LEU A 40 14.64 2.09 9.12
C LEU A 40 15.61 3.27 9.30
N LYS A 41 15.74 4.14 8.30
CA LYS A 41 16.55 5.36 8.41
C LYS A 41 15.96 6.33 9.44
N SER A 42 14.64 6.46 9.51
CA SER A 42 13.97 7.40 10.42
C SER A 42 14.14 7.04 11.91
N THR A 43 14.50 5.78 12.17
CA THR A 43 14.86 5.27 13.51
C THR A 43 16.37 5.21 13.74
N ASP A 44 17.19 5.75 12.83
CA ASP A 44 18.65 5.58 12.83
C ASP A 44 19.04 4.09 12.96
N TYR A 45 18.45 3.27 12.09
CA TYR A 45 18.58 1.82 12.07
C TYR A 45 18.21 1.17 13.42
N GLY A 46 17.18 1.70 14.07
CA GLY A 46 16.67 1.23 15.36
C GLY A 46 17.38 1.82 16.59
N ALA A 47 18.37 2.69 16.41
CA ALA A 47 19.06 3.35 17.53
C ALA A 47 18.23 4.45 18.20
N LYS A 48 17.18 4.94 17.54
CA LYS A 48 16.32 6.04 18.01
C LYS A 48 14.83 5.72 17.81
N PRO A 49 13.94 6.36 18.60
CA PRO A 49 12.51 6.32 18.34
C PRO A 49 12.18 6.82 16.93
N PHE A 50 11.09 6.30 16.37
CA PHE A 50 10.59 6.72 15.06
C PHE A 50 10.28 8.23 15.04
N ALA A 51 10.77 8.91 13.99
CA ALA A 51 10.41 10.28 13.68
C ALA A 51 9.93 10.37 12.22
N PRO A 52 8.77 10.98 11.93
CA PRO A 52 8.32 11.17 10.55
C PRO A 52 9.34 11.98 9.72
N SER A 53 9.63 11.53 8.51
CA SER A 53 10.39 12.28 7.50
C SER A 53 9.48 12.60 6.30
N PRO A 54 9.73 13.69 5.55
CA PRO A 54 9.01 13.97 4.30
C PRO A 54 9.14 12.83 3.28
N CYS A 55 10.26 12.11 3.27
CA CYS A 55 10.48 10.96 2.40
C CYS A 55 9.50 9.81 2.68
N LEU A 56 9.03 9.63 3.92
CA LEU A 56 8.01 8.60 4.20
C LEU A 56 6.69 8.84 3.47
N GLU A 57 6.30 10.10 3.27
CA GLU A 57 5.08 10.43 2.54
C GLU A 57 5.22 10.12 1.05
N GLU A 58 6.40 10.39 0.48
CA GLU A 58 6.74 10.07 -0.92
C GLU A 58 6.69 8.55 -1.16
N GLU A 59 7.44 7.78 -0.36
CA GLU A 59 7.52 6.32 -0.48
C GLU A 59 6.16 5.63 -0.22
N LEU A 60 5.35 6.17 0.69
CA LEU A 60 3.99 5.70 0.92
C LEU A 60 3.10 5.97 -0.30
N GLY A 61 3.28 7.14 -0.94
CA GLY A 61 2.62 7.50 -2.19
C GLY A 61 2.96 6.52 -3.32
N ASP A 62 4.23 6.16 -3.45
CA ASP A 62 4.71 5.21 -4.47
C ASP A 62 4.17 3.80 -4.23
N CYS A 63 4.16 3.33 -2.98
CA CYS A 63 3.48 2.09 -2.61
C CYS A 63 2.00 2.09 -3.04
N PHE A 64 1.31 3.20 -2.79
CA PHE A 64 -0.10 3.34 -3.13
C PHE A 64 -0.33 3.36 -4.63
N PHE A 65 0.51 4.08 -5.37
CA PHE A 65 0.48 4.12 -6.82
C PHE A 65 0.72 2.73 -7.43
N SER A 66 1.72 2.00 -6.95
CA SER A 66 2.05 0.65 -7.41
C SER A 66 0.94 -0.36 -7.08
N LEU A 67 0.31 -0.26 -5.90
CA LEU A 67 -0.85 -1.08 -5.55
C LEU A 67 -2.05 -0.82 -6.47
N LEU A 68 -2.30 0.44 -6.83
CA LEU A 68 -3.36 0.81 -7.77
C LEU A 68 -3.05 0.32 -9.19
N CYS A 69 -1.80 0.42 -9.64
CA CYS A 69 -1.36 -0.14 -10.92
C CYS A 69 -1.56 -1.67 -10.97
N LEU A 70 -1.20 -2.37 -9.89
CA LEU A 70 -1.44 -3.81 -9.75
C LEU A 70 -2.94 -4.14 -9.75
N SER A 71 -3.75 -3.35 -9.04
CA SER A 71 -5.21 -3.53 -9.03
C SER A 71 -5.80 -3.38 -10.44
N GLN A 72 -5.29 -2.43 -11.23
CA GLN A 72 -5.65 -2.29 -12.65
C GLN A 72 -5.23 -3.49 -13.49
N ALA A 73 -3.98 -3.95 -13.34
CA ALA A 73 -3.46 -5.13 -14.05
C ALA A 73 -4.27 -6.40 -13.74
N LEU A 74 -4.73 -6.56 -12.50
CA LEU A 74 -5.53 -7.71 -12.05
C LEU A 74 -7.03 -7.58 -12.35
N GLY A 75 -7.50 -6.40 -12.79
CA GLY A 75 -8.93 -6.13 -12.95
C GLY A 75 -9.72 -6.13 -11.64
N ILE A 76 -9.08 -5.77 -10.53
CA ILE A 76 -9.67 -5.76 -9.18
C ILE A 76 -10.10 -4.34 -8.81
N ASP A 77 -11.34 -4.18 -8.35
CA ASP A 77 -11.80 -2.94 -7.72
C ASP A 77 -11.26 -2.85 -6.28
N GLY A 78 -10.32 -1.93 -6.04
CA GLY A 78 -9.63 -1.80 -4.77
C GLY A 78 -10.56 -1.34 -3.63
N GLU A 79 -11.62 -0.59 -3.93
CA GLU A 79 -12.60 -0.16 -2.93
C GLU A 79 -13.41 -1.34 -2.39
N THR A 80 -13.89 -2.20 -3.28
CA THR A 80 -14.60 -3.43 -2.94
C THR A 80 -13.67 -4.40 -2.20
N ALA A 81 -12.42 -4.53 -2.63
CA ALA A 81 -11.43 -5.37 -1.97
C ALA A 81 -11.14 -4.90 -0.54
N LEU A 82 -10.97 -3.59 -0.34
CA LEU A 82 -10.80 -2.98 0.97
C LEU A 82 -12.02 -3.20 1.87
N GLY A 83 -13.24 -2.99 1.35
CA GLY A 83 -14.48 -3.22 2.10
C GLY A 83 -14.56 -4.64 2.68
N LYS A 84 -14.32 -5.65 1.84
CA LYS A 84 -14.28 -7.06 2.28
C LYS A 84 -13.21 -7.33 3.34
N ALA A 85 -12.05 -6.67 3.24
CA ALA A 85 -10.98 -6.81 4.23
C ALA A 85 -11.40 -6.19 5.58
N LEU A 86 -12.01 -5.00 5.56
CA LEU A 86 -12.49 -4.31 6.76
C LEU A 86 -13.58 -5.11 7.48
N GLU A 87 -14.59 -5.61 6.77
CA GLU A 87 -15.63 -6.49 7.33
C GLU A 87 -15.01 -7.70 8.03
N LYS A 88 -14.00 -8.33 7.42
CA LYS A 88 -13.27 -9.46 8.01
C LYS A 88 -12.52 -9.06 9.29
N TYR A 89 -11.92 -7.88 9.34
CA TYR A 89 -11.25 -7.39 10.54
C TYR A 89 -12.24 -7.01 11.65
N GLU A 90 -13.38 -6.44 11.30
CA GLU A 90 -14.46 -6.12 12.24
C GLU A 90 -15.01 -7.39 12.90
N MET A 91 -15.27 -8.44 12.10
CA MET A 91 -15.71 -9.74 12.62
C MET A 91 -14.68 -10.37 13.57
N ARG A 92 -13.39 -10.23 13.28
CA ARG A 92 -12.32 -10.69 14.19
C ARG A 92 -12.34 -9.91 15.49
N TYR A 93 -12.43 -8.59 15.41
CA TYR A 93 -12.47 -7.74 16.59
C TYR A 93 -13.64 -8.10 17.51
N LEU A 94 -14.84 -8.29 16.97
CA LEU A 94 -16.04 -8.69 17.74
C LEU A 94 -15.90 -10.09 18.37
N GLY A 95 -15.16 -11.01 17.72
CA GLY A 95 -14.98 -12.37 18.21
C GLY A 95 -13.88 -12.55 19.26
N SER A 96 -12.75 -11.83 19.15
CA SER A 96 -11.58 -12.01 20.03
C SER A 96 -11.26 -10.81 20.91
N GLY A 97 -11.94 -9.67 20.77
CA GLY A 97 -11.68 -8.44 21.53
C GLY A 97 -10.37 -7.72 21.15
N GLY A 98 -9.64 -8.23 20.16
CA GLY A 98 -8.35 -7.67 19.72
C GLY A 98 -8.01 -8.08 18.30
N ILE A 99 -7.38 -7.16 17.56
CA ILE A 99 -6.85 -7.36 16.21
C ILE A 99 -5.35 -7.04 16.18
N GLY A 100 -4.52 -8.05 15.94
CA GLY A 100 -3.09 -7.86 15.73
C GLY A 100 -2.28 -7.43 16.97
N HIS A 101 -1.12 -6.82 16.72
CA HIS A 101 -0.22 -6.33 17.78
C HIS A 101 -0.85 -5.14 18.50
N GLN A 102 -0.88 -5.20 19.82
CA GLN A 102 -1.32 -4.11 20.69
C GLN A 102 -0.11 -3.61 21.46
N THR A 103 0.22 -2.33 21.29
CA THR A 103 1.11 -1.64 22.22
C THR A 103 0.34 -1.31 23.50
N PRO A 104 0.98 -1.42 24.69
CA PRO A 104 0.37 -1.02 25.96
C PRO A 104 -0.05 0.45 26.00
#